data_AF-B4NDU4-F1
#
_entry.id   AF-B4NDU4-F1
#
_cell.length_a   1.000
_cell.length_b   1.000
_cell.length_c   1.000
_cell.angle_alpha   90.00
_cell.angle_beta   90.00
_cell.angle_gamma   90.00
#
_symmetry.space_group_name_H-M   'P 1'
#
loop_
_entity.id
_entity.type
_entity.pdbx_description
1 polymer ?
#
loop_
_entity_poly.entity_id
_entity_poly.type
_entity_poly.pdbx_seq_one_letter_code
_entity_poly.pdbx_strand_id
1 'polypeptide(L)'
;MCDSLEQYHAIRPQGFDIEYFRLIIGQSYNADKCGFIYETDNIIELINGFDEMMNKEDIDFGAESLASIHVAGIMVYMLYHNDLSDTEVRRTIFLQRCFDYMACTEETHIHELCAEILCLLDLNHPGSILNVIICCRHACVLSTMAQIVSTCLLWSMLDRLTDLGLDAHRLRPYPELMVAIAIVNPSVYLQSYLHALNLIVRLIAALLAVGPCGSTERLCQEVGVSKEIFKLSEDDAIDIFRWLNAILTELRVDMHLLKDAQTDERLVVLELTCELMQQLHQHLDPETKSLDVDKNQSLDRIQEYCDKKPDRVGNDNWQWF
;
A
#
# COMPACT_ATOMS: atom_id res chain seq x y z
N MET A 1 34.21 2.70 -16.01
CA MET A 1 34.25 4.14 -16.37
C MET A 1 32.95 4.41 -17.09
N CYS A 2 32.04 5.10 -16.39
CA CYS A 2 30.74 5.64 -16.81
C CYS A 2 29.71 4.65 -17.35
N ASP A 3 28.75 4.27 -16.51
CA ASP A 3 27.46 4.98 -16.35
C ASP A 3 26.58 4.82 -17.58
N SER A 4 25.97 3.64 -17.72
CA SER A 4 24.61 3.61 -18.23
C SER A 4 23.71 3.60 -17.01
N LEU A 5 23.38 4.82 -16.56
CA LEU A 5 22.26 5.10 -15.67
C LEU A 5 21.16 4.06 -15.91
N GLU A 6 20.87 3.26 -14.90
CA GLU A 6 19.55 2.66 -14.77
C GLU A 6 18.57 3.83 -14.92
N GLN A 7 18.00 3.94 -16.11
CA GLN A 7 16.85 4.78 -16.33
C GLN A 7 15.82 4.22 -15.36
N TYR A 8 15.63 4.93 -14.24
CA TYR A 8 14.46 4.79 -13.40
C TYR A 8 13.25 5.14 -14.29
N HIS A 9 12.85 4.16 -15.10
CA HIS A 9 11.54 4.11 -15.71
C HIS A 9 10.54 4.31 -14.57
N ALA A 10 9.53 5.16 -14.79
CA ALA A 10 8.47 5.46 -13.83
C ALA A 10 8.16 4.23 -12.96
N ILE A 11 8.19 4.37 -11.63
CA ILE A 11 8.03 3.24 -10.70
C ILE A 11 6.76 2.47 -11.08
N ARG A 12 6.94 1.34 -11.75
CA ARG A 12 5.90 0.43 -12.19
C ARG A 12 6.04 -0.86 -11.41
N PRO A 13 4.93 -1.55 -11.10
CA PRO A 13 5.01 -2.86 -10.48
C PRO A 13 5.73 -3.79 -11.46
N GLN A 14 6.92 -4.23 -11.09
CA GLN A 14 7.63 -5.26 -11.85
C GLN A 14 7.41 -6.64 -11.23
N GLY A 15 6.85 -6.69 -10.02
CA GLY A 15 6.82 -7.91 -9.23
C GLY A 15 8.15 -8.18 -8.54
N PHE A 16 8.21 -9.25 -7.75
CA PHE A 16 9.47 -9.74 -7.21
C PHE A 16 10.13 -10.71 -8.21
N ASP A 17 11.45 -10.68 -8.24
CA ASP A 17 12.25 -11.69 -8.93
C ASP A 17 12.32 -12.99 -8.12
N ILE A 18 12.46 -14.13 -8.81
CA ILE A 18 12.50 -15.45 -8.17
C ILE A 18 13.75 -15.65 -7.31
N GLU A 19 14.91 -15.09 -7.71
CA GLU A 19 16.13 -15.17 -6.91
C GLU A 19 16.02 -14.31 -5.67
N TYR A 20 15.37 -13.15 -5.78
CA TYR A 20 15.07 -12.32 -4.61
C TYR A 20 14.09 -13.03 -3.66
N PHE A 21 13.06 -13.70 -4.17
CA PHE A 21 12.18 -14.56 -3.37
C PHE A 21 12.95 -15.67 -2.63
N ARG A 22 13.82 -16.40 -3.35
CA ARG A 22 14.66 -17.44 -2.76
C ARG A 22 15.57 -16.89 -1.66
N LEU A 23 16.18 -15.73 -1.88
CA LEU A 23 17.03 -15.06 -0.90
C LEU A 23 16.27 -14.74 0.39
N ILE A 24 15.10 -14.10 0.27
CA ILE A 24 14.30 -13.69 1.44
C ILE A 24 13.78 -14.91 2.21
N ILE A 25 13.20 -15.90 1.52
CA ILE A 25 12.70 -17.10 2.19
C ILE A 25 13.85 -17.95 2.75
N GLY A 26 14.99 -17.99 2.07
CA GLY A 26 16.20 -18.68 2.55
C GLY A 26 16.84 -18.05 3.79
N GLN A 27 16.48 -16.81 4.13
CA GLN A 27 16.90 -16.12 5.36
C GLN A 27 15.80 -16.12 6.44
N SER A 28 14.63 -16.65 6.12
CA SER A 28 13.48 -16.68 7.02
C SER A 28 13.59 -17.79 8.07
N TYR A 29 12.72 -17.73 9.09
CA TYR A 29 12.72 -18.72 10.16
C TYR A 29 12.44 -20.14 9.67
N ASN A 30 11.64 -20.29 8.62
CA ASN A 30 11.26 -21.59 8.03
C ASN A 30 12.21 -22.05 6.90
N ALA A 31 13.41 -21.48 6.79
CA ALA A 31 14.33 -21.76 5.68
C ALA A 31 14.67 -23.25 5.52
N ASP A 32 14.82 -23.99 6.62
CA ASP A 32 15.12 -25.43 6.65
C ASP A 32 13.97 -26.28 6.08
N LYS A 33 12.72 -25.80 6.20
CA LYS A 33 11.51 -26.45 5.68
C LYS A 33 11.19 -26.05 4.23
N CYS A 34 11.82 -24.99 3.73
CA CYS A 34 11.53 -24.41 2.41
C CYS A 34 12.49 -24.86 1.30
N GLY A 35 13.15 -26.02 1.41
CA GLY A 35 14.12 -26.50 0.41
C GLY A 35 13.58 -26.58 -1.03
N PHE A 36 12.27 -26.85 -1.18
CA PHE A 36 11.58 -26.96 -2.48
C PHE A 36 11.66 -25.68 -3.33
N ILE A 37 11.87 -24.50 -2.73
CA ILE A 37 11.93 -23.23 -3.47
C ILE A 37 13.11 -23.16 -4.44
N TYR A 38 14.14 -23.99 -4.22
CA TYR A 38 15.34 -24.07 -5.07
C TYR A 38 15.22 -25.13 -6.17
N GLU A 39 14.16 -25.93 -6.15
CA GLU A 39 13.97 -27.06 -7.08
C GLU A 39 13.17 -26.68 -8.32
N THR A 40 12.43 -25.57 -8.27
CA THR A 40 11.50 -25.16 -9.31
C THR A 40 11.33 -23.64 -9.39
N ASP A 41 11.09 -23.15 -10.61
CA ASP A 41 10.61 -21.78 -10.88
C ASP A 41 9.09 -21.76 -11.12
N ASN A 42 8.42 -22.92 -11.09
CA ASN A 42 6.99 -23.03 -11.35
C ASN A 42 6.19 -22.56 -10.11
N ILE A 43 5.45 -21.47 -10.27
CA ILE A 43 4.63 -20.87 -9.20
C ILE A 43 3.64 -21.87 -8.59
N ILE A 44 3.04 -22.77 -9.38
CA ILE A 44 2.08 -23.74 -8.87
C ILE A 44 2.78 -24.79 -7.99
N GLU A 45 3.99 -25.20 -8.36
CA GLU A 45 4.80 -26.11 -7.55
C GLU A 45 5.29 -25.44 -6.26
N LEU A 46 5.67 -24.16 -6.32
CA LEU A 46 5.98 -23.36 -5.13
C LEU A 46 4.77 -23.30 -4.17
N ILE A 47 3.58 -22.96 -4.70
CA ILE A 47 2.34 -22.93 -3.92
C ILE A 47 2.06 -24.29 -3.28
N ASN A 48 2.20 -25.38 -4.04
CA ASN A 48 1.97 -26.72 -3.52
C ASN A 48 2.96 -27.08 -2.39
N GLY A 49 4.23 -26.68 -2.50
CA GLY A 49 5.23 -26.88 -1.45
C GLY A 49 4.87 -26.19 -0.13
N PHE A 50 4.47 -24.92 -0.19
CA PHE A 50 3.98 -24.20 1.00
C PHE A 50 2.67 -24.78 1.53
N ASP A 51 1.75 -25.18 0.65
CA ASP A 51 0.48 -25.80 1.05
C ASP A 51 0.72 -27.11 1.80
N GLU A 52 1.66 -27.94 1.35
CA GLU A 52 2.05 -29.16 2.06
C GLU A 52 2.63 -28.86 3.43
N MET A 53 3.51 -27.86 3.53
CA MET A 53 4.12 -27.44 4.79
C MET A 53 3.07 -26.93 5.79
N MET A 54 2.12 -26.10 5.34
CA MET A 54 1.01 -25.62 6.18
C MET A 54 0.07 -26.75 6.60
N ASN A 55 -0.25 -27.68 5.69
CA ASN A 55 -1.18 -28.78 5.95
C ASN A 55 -0.62 -29.86 6.89
N LYS A 56 0.72 -30.02 6.94
CA LYS A 56 1.39 -30.93 7.88
C LYS A 56 1.51 -30.33 9.28
N GLU A 57 1.15 -29.06 9.46
CA GLU A 57 1.38 -28.30 10.70
C GLU A 57 2.87 -28.28 11.10
N ASP A 58 3.76 -28.30 10.10
CA ASP A 58 5.21 -28.32 10.32
C ASP A 58 5.76 -26.93 10.71
N ILE A 59 4.90 -25.90 10.82
CA ILE A 59 5.29 -24.52 11.12
C ILE A 59 5.10 -24.25 12.62
N ASP A 60 6.15 -23.74 13.26
CA ASP A 60 6.11 -23.45 14.68
C ASP A 60 5.21 -22.23 14.99
N PHE A 61 4.62 -22.20 16.19
CA PHE A 61 3.86 -21.03 16.63
C PHE A 61 4.83 -19.88 16.97
N GLY A 62 4.64 -18.72 16.35
CA GLY A 62 5.39 -17.50 16.66
C GLY A 62 5.41 -16.50 15.52
N ALA A 63 5.65 -15.23 15.84
CA ALA A 63 5.66 -14.13 14.86
C ALA A 63 6.67 -14.36 13.72
N GLU A 64 7.89 -14.82 14.03
CA GLU A 64 8.96 -15.08 13.04
C GLU A 64 8.56 -16.18 12.03
N SER A 65 7.98 -17.28 12.55
CA SER A 65 7.49 -18.40 11.74
C SER A 65 6.32 -17.97 10.85
N LEU A 66 5.35 -17.22 11.38
CA LEU A 66 4.18 -16.74 10.63
C LEU A 66 4.54 -15.67 9.62
N ALA A 67 5.48 -14.77 9.96
CA ALA A 67 5.97 -13.74 9.04
C ALA A 67 6.56 -14.36 7.77
N SER A 68 7.31 -15.47 7.92
CA SER A 68 7.85 -16.22 6.78
C SER A 68 6.76 -16.69 5.81
N ILE A 69 5.60 -17.13 6.32
CA ILE A 69 4.45 -17.57 5.51
C ILE A 69 3.75 -16.37 4.85
N HIS A 70 3.56 -15.28 5.58
CA HIS A 70 2.94 -14.06 5.05
C HIS A 70 3.79 -13.45 3.94
N VAL A 71 5.11 -13.38 4.15
CA VAL A 71 6.08 -12.92 3.14
C VAL A 71 6.09 -13.85 1.94
N ALA A 72 6.06 -15.17 2.13
CA ALA A 72 5.93 -16.11 1.01
C ALA A 72 4.64 -15.86 0.20
N GLY A 73 3.49 -15.68 0.86
CA GLY A 73 2.23 -15.31 0.22
C GLY A 73 2.33 -14.03 -0.60
N ILE A 74 2.81 -12.94 0.03
CA ILE A 74 3.00 -11.62 -0.62
C ILE A 74 3.92 -11.75 -1.83
N MET A 75 5.07 -12.40 -1.65
CA MET A 75 6.06 -12.50 -2.72
C MET A 75 5.57 -13.39 -3.84
N VAL A 76 5.00 -14.56 -3.56
CA VAL A 76 4.43 -15.46 -4.59
C VAL A 76 3.29 -14.79 -5.33
N TYR A 77 2.42 -14.02 -4.67
CA TYR A 77 1.37 -13.25 -5.33
C TYR A 77 1.91 -12.13 -6.23
N MET A 78 3.08 -11.57 -5.89
CA MET A 78 3.73 -10.52 -6.66
C MET A 78 4.89 -11.01 -7.54
N LEU A 79 5.23 -12.30 -7.56
CA LEU A 79 6.28 -12.86 -8.43
C LEU A 79 6.04 -12.53 -9.91
N TYR A 80 7.06 -12.01 -10.56
CA TYR A 80 7.02 -11.79 -12.00
C TYR A 80 7.05 -13.14 -12.74
N HIS A 81 6.18 -13.31 -13.72
CA HIS A 81 6.25 -14.43 -14.66
C HIS A 81 5.47 -14.12 -15.94
N ASN A 82 5.72 -14.91 -16.99
CA ASN A 82 5.17 -14.67 -18.32
C ASN A 82 3.66 -14.97 -18.44
N ASP A 83 3.07 -15.71 -17.50
CA ASP A 83 1.71 -16.26 -17.59
C ASP A 83 0.81 -15.88 -16.40
N LEU A 84 0.75 -14.58 -16.13
CA LEU A 84 0.07 -14.01 -14.96
C LEU A 84 -1.41 -14.39 -14.87
N SER A 85 -2.11 -14.48 -16.00
CA SER A 85 -3.56 -14.75 -16.03
C SER A 85 -3.90 -16.18 -15.60
N ASP A 86 -3.09 -17.15 -15.99
CA ASP A 86 -3.41 -18.56 -15.81
C ASP A 86 -3.20 -19.02 -14.35
N THR A 87 -2.39 -18.28 -13.60
CA THR A 87 -2.06 -18.59 -12.21
C THR A 87 -2.74 -17.66 -11.19
N GLU A 88 -3.38 -16.56 -11.63
CA GLU A 88 -3.93 -15.50 -10.76
C GLU A 88 -4.86 -16.05 -9.68
N VAL A 89 -5.80 -16.92 -10.05
CA VAL A 89 -6.75 -17.53 -9.11
C VAL A 89 -6.02 -18.35 -8.05
N ARG A 90 -5.04 -19.17 -8.46
CA ARG A 90 -4.28 -20.03 -7.54
C ARG A 90 -3.46 -19.21 -6.56
N ARG A 91 -2.82 -18.14 -7.04
CA ARG A 91 -2.04 -17.20 -6.23
C ARG A 91 -2.90 -16.43 -5.25
N THR A 92 -4.09 -16.01 -5.66
CA THR A 92 -5.05 -15.32 -4.79
C THR A 92 -5.52 -16.23 -3.65
N ILE A 93 -5.86 -17.49 -3.96
CA ILE A 93 -6.24 -18.48 -2.94
C ILE A 93 -5.06 -18.77 -1.99
N PHE A 94 -3.86 -18.91 -2.53
CA PHE A 94 -2.65 -19.11 -1.72
C PHE A 94 -2.38 -17.92 -0.79
N LEU A 95 -2.46 -16.69 -1.31
CA LEU A 95 -2.31 -15.47 -0.53
C LEU A 95 -3.31 -15.42 0.62
N GLN A 96 -4.60 -15.67 0.35
CA GLN A 96 -5.63 -15.73 1.38
C GLN A 96 -5.28 -16.77 2.45
N ARG A 97 -4.87 -17.98 2.05
CA ARG A 97 -4.48 -19.03 2.99
C ARG A 97 -3.30 -18.64 3.85
N CYS A 98 -2.31 -17.93 3.31
CA CYS A 98 -1.16 -17.46 4.08
C CYS A 98 -1.57 -16.48 5.18
N PHE A 99 -2.50 -15.56 4.89
CA PHE A 99 -3.04 -14.63 5.90
C PHE A 99 -3.97 -15.32 6.90
N ASP A 100 -4.72 -16.34 6.46
CA ASP A 100 -5.64 -17.06 7.34
C ASP A 100 -4.94 -18.13 8.19
N TYR A 101 -3.69 -18.48 7.84
CA TYR A 101 -2.91 -19.47 8.57
C TYR A 101 -2.57 -18.96 9.98
N MET A 102 -3.14 -19.63 10.98
CA MET A 102 -2.98 -19.30 12.40
C MET A 102 -3.27 -17.82 12.69
N ALA A 103 -4.34 -17.30 12.08
CA ALA A 103 -4.76 -15.91 12.22
C ALA A 103 -4.75 -15.45 13.69
N CYS A 104 -3.96 -14.42 13.96
CA CYS A 104 -3.85 -13.79 15.27
C CYS A 104 -4.78 -12.59 15.34
N THR A 105 -5.54 -12.42 16.42
CA THR A 105 -6.46 -11.29 16.60
C THR A 105 -6.03 -10.32 17.70
N GLU A 106 -4.99 -10.67 18.47
CA GLU A 106 -4.46 -9.83 19.56
C GLU A 106 -3.47 -8.79 19.01
N GLU A 107 -3.62 -7.53 19.44
CA GLU A 107 -2.85 -6.39 18.93
C GLU A 107 -1.33 -6.56 19.11
N THR A 108 -0.87 -7.14 20.23
CA THR A 108 0.55 -7.40 20.48
C THR A 108 1.13 -8.38 19.46
N HIS A 109 0.40 -9.45 19.14
CA HIS A 109 0.83 -10.42 18.12
C HIS A 109 0.81 -9.83 16.71
N ILE A 110 -0.14 -8.94 16.40
CA ILE A 110 -0.16 -8.21 15.13
C ILE A 110 1.06 -7.29 15.01
N HIS A 111 1.42 -6.60 16.09
CA HIS A 111 2.58 -5.72 16.09
C HIS A 111 3.87 -6.49 15.81
N GLU A 112 4.13 -7.57 16.56
CA GLU A 112 5.29 -8.44 16.38
C GLU A 112 5.33 -9.05 14.98
N LEU A 113 4.19 -9.57 14.49
CA LEU A 113 4.09 -10.13 13.14
C LEU A 113 4.42 -9.09 12.07
N CYS A 114 3.88 -7.87 12.18
CA CYS A 114 4.18 -6.81 11.22
C CYS A 114 5.66 -6.41 11.28
N ALA A 115 6.27 -6.33 12.46
CA ALA A 115 7.69 -6.04 12.61
C ALA A 115 8.53 -7.09 11.87
N GLU A 116 8.25 -8.37 12.07
CA GLU A 116 8.97 -9.47 11.41
C GLU A 116 8.78 -9.49 9.89
N ILE A 117 7.56 -9.22 9.40
CA ILE A 117 7.30 -9.09 7.95
C ILE A 117 8.14 -7.95 7.36
N LEU A 118 8.19 -6.79 8.03
CA LEU A 118 8.95 -5.62 7.58
C LEU A 118 10.46 -5.86 7.66
N CYS A 119 10.94 -6.66 8.62
CA CYS A 119 12.35 -7.07 8.72
C CYS A 119 12.79 -7.97 7.57
N LEU A 120 11.91 -8.87 7.12
CA LEU A 120 12.19 -9.77 5.99
C LEU A 120 12.15 -9.06 4.64
N LEU A 121 11.30 -8.05 4.48
CA LEU A 121 11.15 -7.33 3.21
C LEU A 121 12.15 -6.16 3.13
N ASP A 122 12.98 -6.10 2.09
CA ASP A 122 13.85 -4.93 1.85
C ASP A 122 13.03 -3.70 1.41
N LEU A 123 12.52 -2.96 2.39
CA LEU A 123 11.83 -1.69 2.19
C LEU A 123 12.78 -0.50 2.02
N ASN A 124 14.08 -0.72 1.77
CA ASN A 124 14.94 0.34 1.23
C ASN A 124 14.80 0.43 -0.29
N HIS A 125 14.32 -0.63 -0.94
CA HIS A 125 14.12 -0.64 -2.38
C HIS A 125 12.69 -0.17 -2.75
N PRO A 126 12.53 0.92 -3.54
CA PRO A 126 11.22 1.48 -3.85
C PRO A 126 10.31 0.52 -4.62
N GLY A 127 10.88 -0.39 -5.42
CA GLY A 127 10.12 -1.45 -6.09
C GLY A 127 9.50 -2.45 -5.12
N SER A 128 10.21 -2.79 -4.03
CA SER A 128 9.69 -3.68 -2.99
C SER A 128 8.54 -3.02 -2.25
N ILE A 129 8.70 -1.75 -1.86
CA ILE A 129 7.64 -0.95 -1.24
C ILE A 129 6.39 -0.93 -2.14
N LEU A 130 6.56 -0.63 -3.43
CA LEU A 130 5.44 -0.62 -4.38
C LEU A 130 4.74 -1.99 -4.48
N ASN A 131 5.49 -3.08 -4.57
CA ASN A 131 4.91 -4.42 -4.65
C ASN A 131 4.09 -4.75 -3.40
N VAL A 132 4.58 -4.37 -2.22
CA VAL A 132 3.87 -4.59 -0.95
C VAL A 132 2.60 -3.75 -0.88
N ILE A 133 2.65 -2.46 -1.26
CA ILE A 133 1.45 -1.58 -1.32
C ILE A 133 0.36 -2.23 -2.18
N ILE A 134 0.72 -2.72 -3.36
CA ILE A 134 -0.21 -3.34 -4.30
C ILE A 134 -0.77 -4.63 -3.71
N CYS A 135 0.09 -5.50 -3.20
CA CYS A 135 -0.34 -6.74 -2.57
C CYS A 135 -1.30 -6.47 -1.41
N CYS A 136 -1.01 -5.51 -0.52
CA CYS A 136 -1.89 -5.14 0.59
C CYS A 136 -3.28 -4.68 0.11
N ARG A 137 -3.34 -3.90 -0.97
CA ARG A 137 -4.61 -3.45 -1.57
C ARG A 137 -5.44 -4.62 -2.11
N HIS A 138 -4.80 -5.67 -2.64
CA HIS A 138 -5.51 -6.87 -3.11
C HIS A 138 -5.86 -7.83 -1.97
N ALA A 139 -4.94 -8.01 -1.01
CA ALA A 139 -5.09 -8.93 0.11
C ALA A 139 -6.22 -8.51 1.06
N CYS A 140 -6.40 -7.21 1.29
CA CYS A 140 -7.30 -6.70 2.33
C CYS A 140 -8.76 -7.12 2.19
N VAL A 141 -9.22 -7.49 1.00
CA VAL A 141 -10.61 -7.95 0.76
C VAL A 141 -10.78 -9.47 0.89
N LEU A 142 -9.66 -10.21 0.95
CA LEU A 142 -9.66 -11.67 0.96
C LEU A 142 -10.08 -12.23 2.33
N SER A 143 -9.59 -11.64 3.41
CA SER A 143 -9.94 -12.05 4.76
C SER A 143 -9.76 -10.94 5.80
N THR A 144 -10.33 -11.14 6.98
CA THR A 144 -10.23 -10.19 8.10
C THR A 144 -8.79 -10.03 8.58
N MET A 145 -8.02 -11.13 8.63
CA MET A 145 -6.61 -11.09 9.00
C MET A 145 -5.77 -10.37 7.94
N ALA A 146 -6.04 -10.64 6.66
CA ALA A 146 -5.41 -9.92 5.55
C ALA A 146 -5.70 -8.42 5.62
N GLN A 147 -6.92 -8.00 5.98
CA GLN A 147 -7.27 -6.60 6.18
C GLN A 147 -6.49 -5.95 7.33
N ILE A 148 -6.40 -6.62 8.49
CA ILE A 148 -5.66 -6.11 9.65
C ILE A 148 -4.18 -5.93 9.31
N VAL A 149 -3.52 -7.00 8.88
CA VAL A 149 -2.09 -6.99 8.60
C VAL A 149 -1.77 -6.01 7.49
N SER A 150 -2.55 -5.99 6.40
CA SER A 150 -2.35 -5.01 5.32
C SER A 150 -2.47 -3.57 5.82
N THR A 151 -3.46 -3.27 6.65
CA THR A 151 -3.63 -1.92 7.21
C THR A 151 -2.45 -1.53 8.10
N CYS A 152 -2.01 -2.43 8.99
CA CYS A 152 -0.86 -2.18 9.87
C CYS A 152 0.45 -2.02 9.09
N LEU A 153 0.70 -2.86 8.07
CA LEU A 153 1.88 -2.75 7.21
C LEU A 153 1.89 -1.44 6.43
N LEU A 154 0.74 -1.03 5.86
CA LEU A 154 0.63 0.24 5.14
C LEU A 154 0.92 1.44 6.04
N TRP A 155 0.39 1.46 7.28
CA TRP A 155 0.72 2.50 8.25
C TRP A 155 2.20 2.53 8.62
N SER A 156 2.81 1.36 8.78
CA SER A 156 4.21 1.23 9.14
C SER A 156 5.15 1.69 8.01
N MET A 157 4.78 1.39 6.76
CA MET A 157 5.49 1.91 5.59
C MET A 157 5.34 3.43 5.47
N LEU A 158 4.15 3.97 5.77
CA LEU A 158 3.93 5.42 5.77
C LEU A 158 4.78 6.11 6.83
N ASP A 159 4.79 5.60 8.06
CA ASP A 159 5.65 6.08 9.15
C ASP A 159 7.12 6.11 8.74
N ARG A 160 7.63 4.99 8.20
CA ARG A 160 9.01 4.89 7.73
C ARG A 160 9.37 5.91 6.64
N LEU A 161 8.43 6.24 5.74
CA LEU A 161 8.67 7.22 4.66
C LEU A 161 8.49 8.67 5.09
N THR A 162 7.82 8.93 6.22
CA THR A 162 7.47 10.28 6.66
C THR A 162 8.10 10.68 8.00
N ASP A 163 8.78 9.75 8.69
CA ASP A 163 9.37 9.93 10.01
C ASP A 163 8.35 10.37 11.08
N LEU A 164 7.15 9.79 11.05
CA LEU A 164 6.12 10.12 12.03
C LEU A 164 6.53 9.75 13.47
N GLY A 165 7.47 8.82 13.63
CA GLY A 165 7.91 8.32 14.93
C GLY A 165 6.85 7.42 15.57
N LEU A 166 6.19 6.58 14.77
CA LEU A 166 5.15 5.69 15.25
C LEU A 166 5.75 4.45 15.94
N ASP A 167 5.69 4.42 17.27
CA ASP A 167 6.32 3.35 18.08
C ASP A 167 5.72 1.93 17.93
N ALA A 168 4.57 1.78 17.26
CA ALA A 168 3.86 0.50 17.17
C ALA A 168 3.12 0.28 15.84
N HIS A 169 3.19 -0.97 15.34
CA HIS A 169 2.48 -1.46 14.15
C HIS A 169 1.08 -1.92 14.54
N ARG A 170 0.10 -1.01 14.43
CA ARG A 170 -1.28 -1.24 14.86
C ARG A 170 -2.29 -0.55 13.94
N LEU A 171 -3.56 -0.91 14.11
CA LEU A 171 -4.66 -0.16 13.51
C LEU A 171 -4.71 1.25 14.08
N ARG A 172 -4.85 2.24 13.19
CA ARG A 172 -4.81 3.66 13.55
C ARG A 172 -6.05 4.39 13.06
N PRO A 173 -6.54 5.38 13.83
CA PRO A 173 -7.56 6.30 13.37
C PRO A 173 -7.11 7.05 12.11
N TYR A 174 -7.99 7.13 11.11
CA TYR A 174 -7.69 7.85 9.87
C TYR A 174 -7.46 9.36 10.02
N PRO A 175 -7.92 10.07 11.07
CA PRO A 175 -7.47 11.43 11.32
C PRO A 175 -5.95 11.56 11.54
N GLU A 176 -5.24 10.50 11.97
CA GLU A 176 -3.77 10.51 12.07
C GLU A 176 -3.10 10.67 10.69
N LEU A 177 -3.82 10.36 9.60
CA LEU A 177 -3.33 10.53 8.23
C LEU A 177 -3.05 11.99 7.88
N MET A 178 -3.76 12.92 8.52
CA MET A 178 -3.55 14.34 8.32
C MET A 178 -2.19 14.80 8.85
N VAL A 179 -1.73 14.19 9.95
CA VAL A 179 -0.38 14.43 10.48
C VAL A 179 0.65 13.94 9.48
N ALA A 180 0.46 12.72 8.94
CA ALA A 180 1.32 12.18 7.90
C ALA A 180 1.45 13.13 6.71
N ILE A 181 0.31 13.56 6.15
CA ILE A 181 0.25 14.48 5.00
C ILE A 181 0.95 15.80 5.29
N ALA A 182 0.73 16.37 6.48
CA ALA A 182 1.32 17.65 6.87
C ALA A 182 2.85 17.61 6.98
N ILE A 183 3.42 16.46 7.33
CA ILE A 183 4.88 16.30 7.48
C ILE A 183 5.57 15.67 6.28
N VAL A 184 4.82 15.30 5.22
CA VAL A 184 5.39 14.75 4.00
C VAL A 184 6.46 15.70 3.47
N ASN A 185 7.73 15.33 3.67
CA ASN A 185 8.87 15.92 3.00
C ASN A 185 9.50 14.84 2.11
N PRO A 186 9.08 14.75 0.83
CA PRO A 186 9.52 13.67 -0.07
C PRO A 186 11.03 13.64 -0.30
N SER A 187 11.75 14.71 0.04
CA SER A 187 13.19 14.86 -0.20
C SER A 187 14.10 14.19 0.84
N VAL A 188 13.56 13.70 1.96
CA VAL A 188 14.36 13.17 3.08
C VAL A 188 14.79 11.71 2.88
N TYR A 189 13.99 10.90 2.18
CA TYR A 189 14.19 9.44 2.13
C TYR A 189 14.53 8.86 0.76
N LEU A 190 14.31 9.61 -0.31
CA LEU A 190 14.54 9.14 -1.67
C LEU A 190 15.33 10.18 -2.46
N GLN A 191 16.22 9.67 -3.31
CA GLN A 191 17.08 10.50 -4.15
C GLN A 191 16.29 11.36 -5.15
N SER A 192 15.00 11.06 -5.36
CA SER A 192 14.09 11.79 -6.22
C SER A 192 12.79 12.12 -5.50
N TYR A 193 12.45 13.41 -5.48
CA TYR A 193 11.19 13.95 -4.95
C TYR A 193 9.97 13.27 -5.59
N LEU A 194 9.98 13.09 -6.92
CA LEU A 194 8.86 12.47 -7.65
C LEU A 194 8.67 11.00 -7.26
N HIS A 195 9.76 10.27 -7.01
CA HIS A 195 9.70 8.88 -6.58
C HIS A 195 9.05 8.75 -5.20
N ALA A 196 9.48 9.59 -4.25
CA ALA A 196 8.86 9.63 -2.93
C ALA A 196 7.39 10.02 -2.99
N LEU A 197 7.07 11.06 -3.76
CA LEU A 197 5.69 11.51 -3.92
C LEU A 197 4.80 10.41 -4.51
N ASN A 198 5.28 9.67 -5.52
CA ASN A 198 4.58 8.53 -6.10
C ASN A 198 4.24 7.46 -5.05
N LEU A 199 5.23 7.04 -4.25
CA LEU A 199 5.00 6.03 -3.20
C LEU A 199 4.05 6.51 -2.11
N ILE A 200 4.18 7.76 -1.67
CA ILE A 200 3.33 8.35 -0.62
C ILE A 200 1.88 8.44 -1.09
N VAL A 201 1.63 8.95 -2.31
CA VAL A 201 0.28 9.01 -2.88
C VAL A 201 -0.34 7.61 -2.98
N ARG A 202 0.44 6.59 -3.39
CA ARG A 202 -0.02 5.20 -3.44
C ARG A 202 -0.30 4.59 -2.08
N LEU A 203 0.52 4.89 -1.07
CA LEU A 203 0.29 4.45 0.31
C LEU A 203 -0.98 5.04 0.88
N ILE A 204 -1.19 6.34 0.70
CA ILE A 204 -2.40 7.03 1.14
C ILE A 204 -3.62 6.44 0.43
N ALA A 205 -3.54 6.22 -0.90
CA ALA A 205 -4.61 5.58 -1.64
C ALA A 205 -4.91 4.16 -1.15
N ALA A 206 -3.88 3.36 -0.89
CA ALA A 206 -4.05 2.02 -0.35
C ALA A 206 -4.66 2.05 1.06
N LEU A 207 -4.19 2.94 1.95
CA LEU A 207 -4.77 3.13 3.28
C LEU A 207 -6.26 3.47 3.20
N LEU A 208 -6.63 4.43 2.36
CA LEU A 208 -8.03 4.81 2.18
C LEU A 208 -8.88 3.65 1.64
N ALA A 209 -8.34 2.88 0.70
CA ALA A 209 -9.01 1.71 0.12
C ALA A 209 -9.16 0.53 1.10
N VAL A 210 -8.21 0.29 1.99
CA VAL A 210 -8.33 -0.79 3.00
C VAL A 210 -9.19 -0.39 4.20
N GLY A 211 -9.41 0.91 4.42
CA GLY A 211 -10.20 1.46 5.52
C GLY A 211 -11.46 2.21 5.05
N PRO A 212 -11.51 3.56 5.18
CA PRO A 212 -12.73 4.36 5.09
C PRO A 212 -13.49 4.19 3.76
N CYS A 213 -12.78 4.05 2.64
CA CYS A 213 -13.39 3.89 1.32
C CYS A 213 -13.65 2.42 0.95
N GLY A 214 -13.17 1.48 1.78
CA GLY A 214 -13.32 0.03 1.60
C GLY A 214 -14.45 -0.57 2.41
N SER A 215 -14.53 -1.91 2.39
CA SER A 215 -15.44 -2.66 3.26
C SER A 215 -14.73 -2.99 4.58
N THR A 216 -15.11 -2.32 5.67
CA THR A 216 -14.57 -2.56 7.02
C THR A 216 -15.56 -3.30 7.93
N GLU A 217 -16.71 -3.70 7.37
CA GLU A 217 -17.80 -4.31 8.12
C GLU A 217 -17.39 -5.63 8.76
N ARG A 218 -16.69 -6.50 8.02
CA ARG A 218 -16.20 -7.78 8.54
C ARG A 218 -15.28 -7.58 9.73
N LEU A 219 -14.31 -6.67 9.61
CA LEU A 219 -13.38 -6.36 10.68
C LEU A 219 -14.07 -5.82 11.94
N CYS A 220 -15.06 -4.95 11.78
CA CYS A 220 -15.84 -4.42 12.89
C CYS A 220 -16.72 -5.49 13.56
N GLN A 221 -17.26 -6.44 12.78
CA GLN A 221 -18.20 -7.46 13.27
C GLN A 221 -17.48 -8.67 13.88
N GLU A 222 -16.42 -9.16 13.25
CA GLU A 222 -15.72 -10.38 13.63
C GLU A 222 -14.70 -10.16 14.74
N VAL A 223 -13.99 -9.02 14.72
CA VAL A 223 -12.90 -8.71 15.66
C VAL A 223 -13.31 -7.65 16.68
N GLY A 224 -14.45 -6.99 16.48
CA GLY A 224 -14.96 -5.97 17.41
C GLY A 224 -14.21 -4.64 17.35
N VAL A 225 -13.47 -4.38 16.26
CA VAL A 225 -12.81 -3.09 16.05
C VAL A 225 -13.85 -1.98 15.97
N SER A 226 -13.61 -0.87 16.69
CA SER A 226 -14.51 0.28 16.67
C SER A 226 -14.60 0.87 15.26
N LYS A 227 -15.82 1.10 14.77
CA LYS A 227 -16.08 1.78 13.49
C LYS A 227 -15.45 3.18 13.42
N GLU A 228 -15.28 3.84 14.57
CA GLU A 228 -14.68 5.18 14.64
C GLU A 228 -13.22 5.19 14.18
N ILE A 229 -12.50 4.06 14.27
CA ILE A 229 -11.12 3.95 13.76
C ILE A 229 -11.08 4.19 12.25
N PHE A 230 -12.06 3.67 11.50
CA PHE A 230 -12.13 3.77 10.03
C PHE A 230 -12.86 5.01 9.54
N LYS A 231 -13.25 5.92 10.43
CA LYS A 231 -14.00 7.11 10.05
C LYS A 231 -13.04 8.15 9.49
N LEU A 232 -13.31 8.58 8.26
CA LEU A 232 -12.71 9.77 7.65
C LEU A 232 -13.77 10.87 7.65
N SER A 233 -13.51 11.98 8.34
CA SER A 233 -14.45 13.10 8.37
C SER A 233 -14.51 13.82 7.03
N GLU A 234 -15.59 14.59 6.81
CA GLU A 234 -15.71 15.42 5.60
C GLU A 234 -14.57 16.44 5.52
N ASP A 235 -14.19 17.04 6.66
CA ASP A 235 -13.12 18.02 6.72
C ASP A 235 -11.75 17.39 6.40
N ASP A 236 -11.44 16.21 6.95
CA ASP A 236 -10.21 15.48 6.62
C ASP A 236 -10.16 15.14 5.12
N ALA A 237 -11.27 14.64 4.56
CA ALA A 237 -11.34 14.31 3.14
C ALA A 237 -11.14 15.53 2.23
N ILE A 238 -11.68 16.70 2.61
CA ILE A 238 -11.45 17.97 1.92
C ILE A 238 -9.98 18.36 1.98
N ASP A 239 -9.33 18.20 3.13
CA ASP A 239 -7.91 18.57 3.28
C ASP A 239 -7.00 17.65 2.46
N ILE A 240 -7.27 16.35 2.40
CA ILE A 240 -6.59 15.42 1.48
C ILE A 240 -6.81 15.86 0.03
N PHE A 241 -8.03 16.26 -0.33
CA PHE A 241 -8.34 16.74 -1.68
C PHE A 241 -7.56 18.01 -2.04
N ARG A 242 -7.45 18.97 -1.12
CA ARG A 242 -6.66 20.19 -1.29
C ARG A 242 -5.18 19.87 -1.51
N TRP A 243 -4.63 18.95 -0.72
CA TRP A 243 -3.26 18.47 -0.88
C TRP A 243 -3.03 17.84 -2.26
N LEU A 244 -3.93 16.98 -2.72
CA LEU A 244 -3.87 16.37 -4.05
C LEU A 244 -3.98 17.40 -5.19
N ASN A 245 -4.84 18.42 -5.03
CA ASN A 245 -4.95 19.53 -5.97
C ASN A 245 -3.67 20.36 -6.08
N ALA A 246 -2.97 20.57 -4.96
CA ALA A 246 -1.69 21.28 -4.96
C ALA A 246 -0.64 20.49 -5.78
N ILE A 247 -0.52 19.18 -5.53
CA ILE A 247 0.36 18.28 -6.30
C ILE A 247 0.01 18.32 -7.80
N LEU A 248 -1.27 18.18 -8.14
CA LEU A 248 -1.73 18.17 -9.52
C LEU A 248 -1.41 19.51 -10.22
N THR A 249 -1.57 20.63 -9.52
CA THR A 249 -1.24 21.95 -10.07
C THR A 249 0.26 22.11 -10.31
N GLU A 250 1.08 21.73 -9.34
CA GLU A 250 2.54 21.76 -9.43
C GLU A 250 3.04 20.92 -10.61
N LEU A 251 2.64 19.65 -10.68
CA LEU A 251 3.10 18.73 -11.72
C LEU A 251 2.61 19.12 -13.12
N ARG A 252 1.42 19.72 -13.26
CA ARG A 252 0.93 20.23 -14.55
C ARG A 252 1.76 21.40 -15.06
N VAL A 253 2.11 22.34 -14.17
CA VAL A 253 2.98 23.48 -14.53
C VAL A 253 4.34 22.98 -15.00
N ASP A 254 4.93 22.04 -14.27
CA ASP A 254 6.22 21.44 -14.63
C ASP A 254 6.19 20.69 -15.96
N MET A 255 5.12 19.93 -16.23
CA MET A 255 4.92 19.23 -17.51
C MET A 255 4.84 20.18 -18.71
N HIS A 256 4.27 21.38 -18.53
CA HIS A 256 4.19 22.38 -19.59
C HIS A 256 5.52 23.11 -19.83
N LEU A 257 6.34 23.25 -18.80
CA LEU A 257 7.60 24.00 -18.83
C LEU A 257 8.82 23.14 -19.19
N LEU A 258 8.83 21.86 -18.79
CA LEU A 258 9.99 20.97 -18.87
C LEU A 258 9.65 19.73 -19.74
N LYS A 259 10.11 19.73 -20.99
CA LYS A 259 10.18 18.51 -21.81
C LYS A 259 11.39 17.68 -21.41
N ASP A 260 11.31 16.98 -20.28
CA ASP A 260 12.42 16.20 -19.72
C ASP A 260 12.08 14.70 -19.59
N ALA A 261 13.11 13.87 -19.42
CA ALA A 261 13.08 12.41 -19.28
C ALA A 261 12.17 11.88 -18.15
N GLN A 262 11.80 12.72 -17.19
CA GLN A 262 10.89 12.36 -16.07
C GLN A 262 9.39 12.54 -16.39
N THR A 263 9.03 12.86 -17.65
CA THR A 263 7.63 13.06 -18.07
C THR A 263 6.74 11.85 -17.74
N ASP A 264 7.24 10.63 -17.96
CA ASP A 264 6.48 9.39 -17.69
C ASP A 264 6.18 9.20 -16.20
N GLU A 265 7.10 9.58 -15.32
CA GLU A 265 6.89 9.47 -13.88
C GLU A 265 5.90 10.51 -13.38
N ARG A 266 5.98 11.75 -13.87
CA ARG A 266 4.99 12.80 -13.55
C ARG A 266 3.58 12.40 -13.98
N LEU A 267 3.45 11.78 -15.17
CA LEU A 267 2.18 11.25 -15.64
C LEU A 267 1.62 10.18 -14.70
N VAL A 268 2.44 9.25 -14.25
CA VAL A 268 2.01 8.21 -13.29
C VAL A 268 1.53 8.85 -11.99
N VAL A 269 2.24 9.83 -11.44
CA VAL A 269 1.78 10.53 -10.21
C VAL A 269 0.46 11.25 -10.45
N LEU A 270 0.32 11.97 -11.57
CA LEU A 270 -0.92 12.66 -11.94
C LEU A 270 -2.11 11.71 -12.08
N GLU A 271 -1.93 10.55 -12.72
CA GLU A 271 -2.97 9.53 -12.85
C GLU A 271 -3.44 9.04 -11.48
N LEU A 272 -2.49 8.73 -10.58
CA LEU A 272 -2.79 8.27 -9.22
C LEU A 272 -3.48 9.34 -8.38
N THR A 273 -3.02 10.59 -8.48
CA THR A 273 -3.65 11.73 -7.81
C THR A 273 -5.10 11.85 -8.26
N CYS A 274 -5.37 11.75 -9.56
CA CYS A 274 -6.74 11.79 -10.09
C CYS A 274 -7.59 10.60 -9.60
N GLU A 275 -7.04 9.39 -9.61
CA GLU A 275 -7.73 8.19 -9.12
C GLU A 275 -8.10 8.31 -7.63
N LEU A 276 -7.18 8.83 -6.81
CA LEU A 276 -7.42 9.03 -5.39
C LEU A 276 -8.48 10.10 -5.12
N MET A 277 -8.43 11.21 -5.86
CA MET A 277 -9.46 12.25 -5.80
C MET A 277 -10.85 11.68 -6.15
N GLN A 278 -10.94 10.76 -7.12
CA GLN A 278 -12.19 10.08 -7.45
C GLN A 278 -12.69 9.16 -6.33
N GLN A 279 -11.80 8.42 -5.68
CA GLN A 279 -12.16 7.57 -4.54
C GLN A 279 -12.69 8.41 -3.37
N LEU A 280 -12.03 9.52 -3.04
CA LEU A 280 -12.50 10.46 -2.01
C LEU A 280 -13.85 11.09 -2.37
N HIS A 281 -14.08 11.40 -3.64
CA HIS A 281 -15.38 11.89 -4.08
C HIS A 281 -16.50 10.89 -3.83
N GLN A 282 -16.30 9.63 -4.20
CA GLN A 282 -17.27 8.55 -4.00
C GLN A 282 -17.55 8.29 -2.51
N HIS A 283 -16.57 8.55 -1.65
CA HIS A 283 -16.73 8.50 -0.19
C HIS A 283 -17.61 9.63 0.34
N LEU A 284 -17.39 10.86 -0.14
CA LEU A 284 -18.13 12.05 0.28
C LEU A 284 -19.56 12.12 -0.28
N ASP A 285 -19.77 11.64 -1.50
CA ASP A 285 -21.07 11.63 -2.16
C ASP A 285 -21.38 10.22 -2.72
N PRO A 286 -21.87 9.28 -1.89
CA PRO A 286 -22.14 7.92 -2.30
C PRO A 286 -23.28 7.82 -3.34
N GLU A 287 -24.12 8.85 -3.51
CA GLU A 287 -25.23 8.86 -4.47
C GLU A 287 -24.73 8.96 -5.93
N THR A 288 -23.50 9.43 -6.14
CA THR A 288 -22.82 9.43 -7.45
C THR A 288 -22.42 8.04 -7.96
N LYS A 289 -22.53 6.96 -7.15
CA LYS A 289 -22.29 5.57 -7.59
C LYS A 289 -23.17 5.12 -8.77
N SER A 290 -24.24 5.86 -9.10
CA SER A 290 -25.20 5.51 -10.15
C SER A 290 -24.96 6.16 -11.51
N LEU A 291 -23.96 7.04 -11.62
CA LEU A 291 -23.67 7.77 -12.85
C LEU A 291 -22.23 7.49 -13.28
N ASP A 292 -22.06 6.97 -14.49
CA ASP A 292 -20.82 7.12 -15.26
C ASP A 292 -20.61 8.63 -15.49
N VAL A 293 -20.12 9.33 -14.46
CA VAL A 293 -19.84 10.76 -14.54
C VAL A 293 -18.49 10.92 -15.22
N ASP A 294 -18.51 11.69 -16.30
CA ASP A 294 -17.34 12.10 -17.06
C ASP A 294 -16.28 12.70 -16.13
N LYS A 295 -15.02 12.22 -16.21
CA LYS A 295 -13.95 12.49 -15.21
C LYS A 295 -13.73 13.97 -14.93
N ASN A 296 -14.01 14.83 -15.92
CA ASN A 296 -13.88 16.29 -15.80
C ASN A 296 -15.02 16.92 -15.00
N GLN A 297 -16.26 16.41 -15.09
CA GLN A 297 -17.41 16.94 -14.37
C GLN A 297 -17.36 16.64 -12.86
N SER A 298 -16.79 15.50 -12.46
CA SER A 298 -16.60 15.16 -11.05
C SER A 298 -15.60 16.11 -10.37
N LEU A 299 -14.51 16.46 -11.06
CA LEU A 299 -13.51 17.41 -10.55
C LEU A 299 -14.11 18.83 -10.42
N ASP A 300 -14.90 19.27 -11.40
CA ASP A 300 -15.57 20.58 -11.36
C ASP A 300 -16.58 20.67 -10.20
N ARG A 301 -17.34 19.61 -9.91
CA ARG A 301 -18.30 19.58 -8.78
C ARG A 301 -17.64 19.60 -7.42
N ILE A 302 -16.47 18.97 -7.27
CA ILE A 302 -15.73 18.98 -6.00
C ILE A 302 -14.98 20.30 -5.85
N GLN A 303 -14.44 20.87 -6.93
CA GLN A 303 -13.90 22.21 -6.91
C GLN A 303 -14.99 23.21 -6.50
N GLU A 304 -16.19 23.08 -7.05
CA GLU A 304 -17.36 23.86 -6.64
C GLU A 304 -17.75 23.62 -5.17
N TYR A 305 -17.57 22.42 -4.62
CA TYR A 305 -17.77 22.11 -3.20
C TYR A 305 -16.69 22.76 -2.31
N CYS A 306 -15.43 22.72 -2.73
CA CYS A 306 -14.30 23.37 -2.07
C CYS A 306 -14.44 24.90 -2.09
N ASP A 307 -14.90 25.45 -3.20
CA ASP A 307 -15.11 26.90 -3.42
C ASP A 307 -16.35 27.43 -2.66
N LYS A 308 -17.31 26.56 -2.33
CA LYS A 308 -18.54 26.92 -1.60
C LYS A 308 -18.43 26.94 -0.08
N LYS A 309 -17.36 26.42 0.53
CA LYS A 309 -17.12 26.56 1.99
C LYS A 309 -16.40 27.90 2.23
N PRO A 310 -17.08 28.95 2.75
CA PRO A 310 -16.43 30.22 3.01
C PRO A 310 -15.39 30.05 4.12
N ASP A 311 -14.20 30.62 3.89
CA ASP A 311 -13.10 30.73 4.84
C ASP A 311 -13.62 31.06 6.24
N ARG A 312 -13.60 30.07 7.12
CA ARG A 312 -13.62 30.31 8.56
C ARG A 312 -12.20 30.16 9.09
N VAL A 313 -11.46 31.25 8.88
CA VAL A 313 -10.47 31.87 9.79
C VAL A 313 -9.36 30.92 10.31
N GLY A 314 -8.09 31.14 10.01
CA GLY A 314 -7.45 32.28 9.36
C GLY A 314 -5.95 32.05 9.22
N ASN A 315 -5.28 33.07 8.68
CA ASN A 315 -3.83 33.31 8.72
C ASN A 315 -3.07 32.37 9.67
N ASP A 316 -2.28 31.48 9.12
CA ASP A 316 -0.84 31.46 9.41
C ASP A 316 -0.07 30.77 8.29
N ASN A 317 1.02 31.43 7.93
CA ASN A 317 2.03 31.08 6.93
C ASN A 317 2.32 29.57 6.80
N TRP A 318 1.86 28.94 5.72
CA TRP A 318 2.50 27.76 5.15
C TRP A 318 3.38 28.21 3.98
N GLN A 319 4.46 28.93 4.32
CA GLN A 319 5.59 29.06 3.41
C GLN A 319 6.41 27.79 3.56
N TRP A 320 6.44 27.00 2.48
CA TRP A 320 7.29 25.82 2.33
C TRP A 320 8.74 26.16 2.73
N PHE A 321 9.24 25.50 3.78
CA PHE A 321 10.65 25.39 4.13
C PHE A 321 11.12 23.97 3.82
#